data_AF-A0A7S4NN06-F1
#
_entry.id   AF-A0A7S4NN06-F1
#
_cell.length_a   1.000
_cell.length_b   1.000
_cell.length_c   1.000
_cell.angle_alpha   90.00
_cell.angle_beta   90.00
_cell.angle_gamma   90.00
#
_symmetry.space_group_name_H-M   'P 1'
#
loop_
_entity.id
_entity.type
_entity.pdbx_description
1 polymer ?
#
loop_
_entity_poly.entity_id
_entity_poly.type
_entity_poly.pdbx_seq_one_letter_code
_entity_poly.pdbx_strand_id
1 'polypeptide(L)'
;YKQLYEMLIEQHELVDKKHKLLEAEYQEKANSLVAQRQALEHEKKMMSKYELQKIVTLNVGGYRYETTVTTLTSYPSCMLSILFSGRYELPTHPKDGSIFIDRDGTHFRYILNFLRDRSCVLPNDQVIRQEVLAEARYYQIGDLVDILS
;
A
#
# COMPACT_ATOMS: atom_id res chain seq x y z
N TYR A 1 -33.50 50.91 42.22
CA TYR A 1 -33.44 49.48 42.63
C TYR A 1 -34.05 48.55 41.58
N LYS A 2 -35.31 48.71 41.13
CA LYS A 2 -35.94 47.83 40.11
C LYS A 2 -35.16 47.74 38.78
N GLN A 3 -34.78 48.87 38.19
CA GLN A 3 -33.99 48.91 36.94
C GLN A 3 -32.63 48.22 37.03
N LEU A 4 -31.94 48.32 38.18
CA LEU A 4 -30.63 47.68 38.37
C LEU A 4 -30.76 46.15 38.44
N TYR A 5 -31.85 45.66 39.04
CA TYR A 5 -32.16 44.24 39.13
C TYR A 5 -32.56 43.65 37.77
N GLU A 6 -33.36 44.39 36.98
CA GLU A 6 -33.71 44.01 35.60
C GLU A 6 -32.46 43.92 34.70
N MET A 7 -31.56 44.90 34.80
CA MET A 7 -30.30 44.90 34.04
C MET A 7 -29.37 43.72 34.40
N LEU A 8 -29.33 43.31 35.67
CA LEU A 8 -28.53 42.15 36.11
C LEU A 8 -29.08 40.83 35.54
N ILE A 9 -30.41 40.69 35.48
CA ILE A 9 -31.08 39.52 34.88
C ILE A 9 -30.76 39.44 33.38
N GLU A 10 -30.92 40.54 32.65
CA GLU A 10 -30.61 40.59 31.21
C GLU A 10 -29.14 40.24 30.93
N GLN A 11 -28.21 40.71 31.77
CA GLN A 11 -26.79 40.41 31.61
C GLN A 11 -26.49 38.91 31.83
N HIS A 12 -27.15 38.28 32.81
CA HIS A 12 -27.01 36.84 33.07
C HIS A 12 -27.55 36.01 31.90
N GLU A 13 -28.74 36.35 31.39
CA GLU A 13 -29.33 35.69 30.22
C GLU A 13 -28.44 35.82 28.97
N LEU A 14 -27.79 36.97 28.80
CA LEU A 14 -26.89 37.22 27.67
C LEU A 14 -25.60 36.41 27.75
N VAL A 15 -25.07 36.18 28.96
CA VAL A 15 -23.92 35.29 29.19
C VAL A 15 -24.29 33.84 28.89
N ASP A 16 -25.43 33.36 29.37
CA ASP A 16 -25.91 32.00 29.08
C ASP A 16 -26.11 31.78 27.58
N LYS A 17 -26.67 32.77 26.88
CA LYS A 17 -26.85 32.73 25.43
C LYS A 17 -25.50 32.68 24.71
N LYS A 18 -24.51 33.45 25.14
CA LYS A 18 -23.14 33.39 24.60
C LYS A 18 -22.50 32.03 24.85
N HIS A 19 -22.68 31.44 26.03
CA HIS A 19 -22.12 30.11 26.35
C HIS A 19 -22.70 29.03 25.44
N LYS A 20 -24.03 29.01 25.26
CA LYS A 20 -24.71 28.06 24.36
C LYS A 20 -24.28 28.22 22.90
N LEU A 21 -24.13 29.46 22.44
CA LEU A 21 -23.64 29.74 21.08
C LEU A 21 -22.22 29.23 20.89
N LEU A 22 -21.34 29.49 21.87
CA LEU A 22 -19.96 29.04 21.83
C LEU A 22 -19.87 27.51 21.83
N GLU A 23 -20.66 26.83 22.67
CA GLU A 23 -20.75 25.37 22.69
C GLU A 23 -21.24 24.79 21.37
N ALA A 24 -22.26 25.39 20.76
CA ALA A 24 -22.75 24.98 19.45
C ALA A 24 -21.68 25.16 18.36
N GLU A 25 -20.94 26.28 18.38
CA GLU A 25 -19.84 26.53 17.44
C GLU A 25 -18.70 25.51 17.61
N TYR A 26 -18.34 25.19 18.87
CA TYR A 26 -17.35 24.14 19.14
C TYR A 26 -17.81 22.77 18.66
N GLN A 27 -19.08 22.43 18.87
CA GLN A 27 -19.64 21.15 18.42
C GLN A 27 -19.67 21.06 16.89
N GLU A 28 -20.06 22.13 16.20
CA GLU A 28 -20.05 22.19 14.74
C GLU A 28 -18.64 22.03 14.18
N LYS A 29 -17.66 22.75 14.76
CA LYS A 29 -16.23 22.59 14.41
C LYS A 29 -15.74 21.16 14.66
N ALA A 30 -16.09 20.56 15.80
CA ALA A 30 -15.71 19.19 16.12
C ALA A 30 -16.30 18.18 15.11
N ASN A 31 -17.58 18.31 14.78
CA ASN A 31 -18.25 17.46 13.79
C ASN A 31 -17.62 17.61 12.39
N SER A 32 -17.30 18.85 11.99
CA SER A 32 -16.63 19.14 10.72
C SER A 32 -15.23 18.53 10.65
N LEU A 33 -14.44 18.64 11.71
CA LEU A 33 -13.12 18.01 11.81
C LEU A 33 -13.19 16.48 11.73
N VAL A 34 -14.19 15.87 12.38
CA VAL A 34 -14.41 14.41 12.29
C VAL A 34 -14.76 14.01 10.86
N ALA A 35 -15.67 14.73 10.21
CA ALA A 35 -16.03 14.47 8.81
C ALA A 35 -14.83 14.63 7.86
N GLN A 36 -14.02 15.67 8.05
CA GLN A 36 -12.81 15.90 7.26
C GLN A 36 -11.77 14.79 7.47
N ARG A 37 -11.55 14.34 8.72
CA ARG A 37 -10.65 13.23 9.02
C ARG A 37 -11.11 11.94 8.35
N GLN A 38 -12.40 11.63 8.41
CA GLN A 38 -12.96 10.45 7.76
C GLN A 38 -12.79 10.49 6.24
N ALA A 39 -13.04 11.65 5.62
CA ALA A 39 -12.81 11.84 4.19
C ALA A 39 -11.33 11.62 3.80
N LEU A 40 -10.41 12.19 4.57
CA LEU A 40 -8.97 12.04 4.34
C LEU A 40 -8.48 10.60 4.55
N GLU A 41 -9.00 9.89 5.54
CA GLU A 41 -8.70 8.46 5.74
C GLU A 41 -9.22 7.60 4.58
N HIS A 42 -10.42 7.91 4.08
CA HIS A 42 -10.99 7.24 2.91
C HIS A 42 -10.13 7.47 1.66
N GLU A 43 -9.75 8.72 1.39
CA GLU A 43 -8.89 9.08 0.26
C GLU A 43 -7.53 8.38 0.37
N LYS A 44 -6.88 8.41 1.54
CA LYS A 44 -5.62 7.68 1.79
C LYS A 44 -5.75 6.19 1.52
N LYS A 45 -6.85 5.58 1.92
CA LYS A 45 -7.13 4.15 1.67
C LYS A 45 -7.28 3.87 0.17
N MET A 46 -7.98 4.75 -0.55
CA MET A 46 -8.16 4.62 -2.00
C MET A 46 -6.83 4.80 -2.74
N MET A 47 -6.03 5.78 -2.36
CA MET A 47 -4.69 6.00 -2.92
C MET A 47 -3.77 4.80 -2.67
N SER A 48 -3.73 4.28 -1.44
CA SER A 48 -2.94 3.09 -1.12
C SER A 48 -3.37 1.87 -1.94
N LYS A 49 -4.68 1.66 -2.11
CA LYS A 49 -5.20 0.57 -2.95
C LYS A 49 -4.79 0.74 -4.41
N TYR A 50 -4.83 1.96 -4.94
CA TYR A 50 -4.41 2.25 -6.31
C TYR A 50 -2.93 1.95 -6.54
N GLU A 51 -2.05 2.37 -5.62
CA GLU A 51 -0.61 2.08 -5.71
C GLU A 51 -0.31 0.58 -5.70
N LEU A 52 -1.05 -0.21 -4.92
CA LEU A 52 -0.90 -1.67 -4.92
C LEU A 52 -1.39 -2.31 -6.25
N GLN A 53 -2.36 -1.71 -6.91
CA GLN A 53 -2.90 -2.19 -8.19
C GLN A 53 -2.12 -1.68 -9.41
N LYS A 54 -1.16 -0.79 -9.20
CA LYS A 54 -0.31 -0.24 -10.25
C LYS A 54 0.43 -1.37 -10.98
N ILE A 55 0.35 -1.32 -12.31
CA ILE A 55 1.10 -2.22 -13.19
C ILE A 55 2.56 -1.77 -13.22
N VAL A 56 3.46 -2.73 -13.08
CA VAL A 56 4.91 -2.57 -13.11
C VAL A 56 5.46 -3.46 -14.21
N THR A 57 6.39 -2.89 -14.99
CA THR A 57 7.17 -3.63 -15.97
C THR A 57 8.53 -3.98 -15.38
N LEU A 58 8.90 -5.25 -15.42
CA LEU A 58 10.19 -5.78 -15.02
C LEU A 58 10.97 -6.19 -16.27
N ASN A 59 12.27 -5.89 -16.30
CA ASN A 59 13.22 -6.38 -17.27
C ASN A 59 14.22 -7.30 -16.54
N VAL A 60 14.04 -8.61 -16.67
CA VAL A 60 14.84 -9.64 -16.00
C VAL A 60 15.85 -10.20 -17.01
N GLY A 61 17.08 -9.70 -16.99
CA GLY A 61 18.14 -10.14 -17.91
C GLY A 61 17.80 -10.01 -19.40
N GLY A 62 16.94 -9.06 -19.76
CA GLY A 62 16.44 -8.85 -21.14
C GLY A 62 15.01 -9.35 -21.36
N TYR A 63 14.44 -10.15 -20.46
CA TYR A 63 13.06 -10.64 -20.56
C TYR A 63 12.09 -9.66 -19.89
N ARG A 64 11.06 -9.24 -20.64
CA ARG A 64 10.03 -8.32 -20.12
C ARG A 64 8.88 -9.07 -19.49
N TYR A 65 8.52 -8.66 -18.27
CA TYR A 65 7.36 -9.14 -17.53
C TYR A 65 6.52 -7.97 -17.05
N GLU A 66 5.20 -8.14 -17.06
CA GLU A 66 4.28 -7.17 -16.49
C GLU A 66 3.45 -7.82 -15.39
N THR A 67 3.30 -7.10 -14.29
CA THR A 67 2.53 -7.55 -13.13
C THR A 67 2.12 -6.36 -12.27
N THR A 68 1.51 -6.61 -11.11
CA THR A 68 1.11 -5.56 -10.16
C THR A 68 2.01 -5.56 -8.94
N VAL A 69 2.11 -4.41 -8.27
CA VAL A 69 2.78 -4.30 -6.96
C VAL A 69 2.20 -5.33 -5.98
N THR A 70 0.87 -5.50 -5.98
CA THR A 70 0.17 -6.51 -5.18
C THR A 70 0.75 -7.91 -5.35
N THR A 71 1.08 -8.31 -6.58
CA THR A 71 1.67 -9.63 -6.87
C THR A 71 3.09 -9.72 -6.32
N LEU A 72 3.90 -8.69 -6.55
CA LEU A 72 5.31 -8.66 -6.12
C LEU A 72 5.47 -8.59 -4.60
N THR A 73 4.50 -8.01 -3.91
CA THR A 73 4.46 -7.91 -2.44
C THR A 73 3.59 -8.97 -1.78
N SER A 74 3.07 -9.93 -2.54
CA SER A 74 2.10 -10.88 -1.99
C SER A 74 2.76 -11.81 -0.97
N TYR A 75 4.01 -12.24 -1.21
CA TYR A 75 4.74 -13.17 -0.36
C TYR A 75 5.62 -12.37 0.61
N PRO A 76 5.37 -12.42 1.93
CA PRO A 76 6.14 -11.64 2.88
C PRO A 76 7.62 -12.02 2.88
N SER A 77 8.48 -11.03 3.11
CA SER A 77 9.91 -11.22 3.36
C SER A 77 10.74 -11.81 2.20
N CYS A 78 10.17 -12.01 1.01
CA CYS A 78 10.98 -12.27 -0.17
C CYS A 78 11.60 -10.97 -0.71
N MET A 79 12.65 -11.10 -1.50
CA MET A 79 13.38 -9.95 -2.06
C MET A 79 12.45 -9.00 -2.81
N LEU A 80 11.53 -9.52 -3.63
CA LEU A 80 10.59 -8.71 -4.40
C LEU A 80 9.63 -7.94 -3.48
N SER A 81 9.14 -8.54 -2.40
CA SER A 81 8.26 -7.85 -1.45
C SER A 81 8.95 -6.68 -0.75
N ILE A 82 10.26 -6.80 -0.50
CA ILE A 82 11.08 -5.75 0.11
C ILE A 82 11.33 -4.63 -0.88
N LEU A 83 11.75 -4.96 -2.12
CA LEU A 83 11.99 -3.98 -3.18
C LEU A 83 10.74 -3.17 -3.50
N PHE A 84 9.59 -3.84 -3.58
CA PHE A 84 8.30 -3.23 -3.93
C PHE A 84 7.49 -2.77 -2.71
N SER A 85 8.11 -2.68 -1.53
CA SER A 85 7.46 -2.21 -0.29
C SER A 85 7.13 -0.71 -0.27
N GLY A 86 7.61 0.05 -1.26
CA GLY A 86 7.52 1.51 -1.31
C GLY A 86 8.50 2.24 -0.38
N ARG A 87 9.39 1.50 0.32
CA ARG A 87 10.42 2.08 1.19
C ARG A 87 11.69 2.52 0.46
N TYR A 88 11.87 2.05 -0.78
CA TYR A 88 13.05 2.30 -1.58
C TYR A 88 12.66 2.91 -2.93
N GLU A 89 13.42 3.90 -3.38
CA GLU A 89 13.34 4.36 -4.77
C GLU A 89 14.06 3.34 -5.65
N LEU A 90 13.29 2.65 -6.49
CA LEU A 90 13.85 1.68 -7.43
C LEU A 90 14.30 2.43 -8.70
N PRO A 91 15.54 2.21 -9.18
CA PRO A 91 15.97 2.78 -10.44
C PRO A 91 15.11 2.22 -11.58
N THR A 92 14.51 3.11 -12.36
CA THR A 92 13.71 2.75 -13.53
C THR A 92 14.44 3.15 -14.80
N HIS A 93 14.25 2.36 -15.85
CA HIS A 93 14.83 2.64 -17.15
C HIS A 93 14.21 3.93 -17.74
N PRO A 94 15.02 4.90 -18.21
CA PRO A 94 14.55 6.26 -18.48
C PRO A 94 13.56 6.37 -19.65
N LYS A 95 13.53 5.38 -20.55
CA LYS A 95 12.65 5.43 -21.74
C LYS A 95 11.26 4.83 -21.50
N ASP A 96 11.18 3.78 -20.69
CA ASP A 96 9.99 2.94 -20.59
C ASP A 96 9.59 2.63 -19.14
N GLY A 97 10.32 3.16 -18.17
CA GLY A 97 10.03 3.01 -16.75
C GLY A 97 10.24 1.58 -16.20
N SER A 98 10.83 0.67 -16.98
CA SER A 98 11.02 -0.72 -16.55
C SER A 98 12.06 -0.83 -15.44
N ILE A 99 11.83 -1.72 -14.48
CA ILE A 99 12.80 -2.01 -13.41
C ILE A 99 13.67 -3.17 -13.86
N PHE A 100 14.99 -2.95 -13.89
CA PHE A 100 15.94 -3.97 -14.31
C PHE A 100 16.33 -4.89 -13.15
N ILE A 101 16.31 -6.19 -13.40
CA ILE A 101 16.78 -7.23 -12.50
C ILE A 101 17.88 -7.99 -13.25
N ASP A 102 19.09 -7.97 -12.70
CA ASP A 102 20.26 -8.63 -13.27
C ASP A 102 20.25 -10.14 -12.97
N ARG A 103 19.26 -10.84 -13.54
CA ARG A 103 19.03 -12.28 -13.40
C ARG A 103 18.59 -12.89 -14.72
N ASP A 104 18.70 -14.20 -14.82
CA ASP A 104 18.17 -14.93 -15.97
C ASP A 104 16.62 -14.91 -15.96
N GLY A 105 16.05 -14.29 -16.98
CA GLY A 105 14.61 -14.20 -17.13
C GLY A 105 13.94 -15.50 -17.59
N THR A 106 14.68 -16.49 -18.09
CA THR A 106 14.15 -17.72 -18.70
C THR A 106 13.11 -18.43 -17.84
N HIS A 107 13.35 -18.47 -16.52
CA HIS A 107 12.53 -19.16 -15.52
C HIS A 107 11.74 -18.24 -14.60
N PHE A 108 11.81 -16.92 -14.80
CA PHE A 108 11.14 -15.95 -13.95
C PHE A 108 9.60 -16.12 -13.96
N ARG A 109 9.04 -16.74 -15.01
CA ARG A 109 7.61 -17.08 -15.06
C ARG A 109 7.16 -17.94 -13.87
N TYR A 110 8.01 -18.86 -13.38
CA TYR A 110 7.66 -19.74 -12.27
C TYR A 110 7.62 -18.98 -10.94
N ILE A 111 8.59 -18.08 -10.75
CA ILE A 111 8.62 -17.13 -9.63
C ILE A 111 7.34 -16.29 -9.63
N LEU A 112 6.99 -15.70 -10.78
CA LEU A 112 5.83 -14.84 -10.88
C LEU A 112 4.51 -15.59 -10.68
N ASN A 113 4.37 -16.79 -11.23
CA ASN A 113 3.16 -17.61 -11.03
C ASN A 113 3.03 -18.05 -9.57
N PHE A 114 4.12 -18.46 -8.92
CA PHE A 114 4.10 -18.76 -7.50
C PHE A 114 3.68 -17.55 -6.63
N LEU A 115 4.10 -16.35 -7.01
CA LEU A 115 3.68 -15.12 -6.34
C LEU A 115 2.19 -14.79 -6.55
N ARG A 116 1.59 -15.18 -7.68
CA ARG A 116 0.15 -14.97 -7.96
C ARG A 116 -0.72 -15.90 -7.14
N ASP A 117 -0.46 -17.21 -7.23
CA ASP A 117 -1.42 -18.23 -6.83
C ASP A 117 -0.95 -19.10 -5.66
N ARG A 118 0.25 -18.85 -5.10
CA ARG A 118 0.94 -19.72 -4.12
C ARG A 118 1.14 -21.15 -4.59
N SER A 119 0.98 -21.37 -5.89
CA SER A 119 1.14 -22.64 -6.55
C SER A 119 1.74 -22.37 -7.93
N CYS A 120 2.54 -23.31 -8.42
CA CYS A 120 3.00 -23.27 -9.80
C CYS A 120 3.14 -24.69 -10.32
N VAL A 121 2.71 -24.91 -11.57
CA VAL A 121 2.98 -26.16 -12.27
C VAL A 121 4.46 -26.18 -12.61
N LEU A 122 5.21 -26.98 -11.87
CA LEU A 122 6.64 -27.13 -12.07
C LEU A 122 6.94 -28.09 -13.23
N PRO A 123 8.03 -27.85 -13.97
CA PRO A 123 8.46 -28.77 -15.01
C PRO A 123 8.92 -30.10 -14.40
N ASN A 124 8.75 -31.19 -15.16
CA ASN A 124 9.24 -32.51 -14.78
C ASN A 124 10.75 -32.68 -15.05
N ASP A 125 11.32 -31.83 -15.91
CA ASP A 125 12.75 -31.86 -16.23
C ASP A 125 13.59 -31.42 -15.02
N GLN A 126 14.51 -32.30 -14.58
CA GLN A 126 15.31 -32.06 -13.39
C GLN A 126 16.28 -30.89 -13.54
N VAL A 127 16.82 -30.66 -14.75
CA VAL A 127 17.74 -29.53 -15.00
C VAL A 127 16.97 -28.23 -14.84
N ILE A 128 15.81 -28.12 -15.48
CA ILE A 128 14.96 -26.93 -15.36
C ILE A 128 14.54 -26.72 -13.90
N ARG A 129 14.19 -27.77 -13.15
CA ARG A 129 13.86 -27.65 -11.72
C ARG A 129 15.02 -27.07 -10.91
N GLN A 130 16.26 -27.48 -11.17
CA GLN A 130 17.44 -26.92 -10.49
C GLN A 130 17.66 -25.44 -10.85
N GLU A 131 17.42 -25.06 -12.10
CA GLU A 131 17.48 -23.65 -12.52
C GLU A 131 16.40 -22.80 -11.84
N VAL A 132 15.17 -23.31 -11.75
CA VAL A 132 14.09 -22.65 -10.99
C VAL A 132 14.43 -22.56 -9.50
N LEU A 133 15.05 -23.60 -8.91
CA LEU A 133 15.49 -23.60 -7.52
C LEU A 133 16.54 -22.52 -7.25
N ALA A 134 17.49 -22.33 -8.18
CA ALA A 134 18.48 -21.26 -8.09
C ALA A 134 17.82 -19.88 -8.07
N GLU A 135 16.81 -19.64 -8.92
CA GLU A 135 16.04 -18.39 -8.89
C GLU A 135 15.20 -18.26 -7.60
N ALA A 136 14.54 -19.32 -7.14
CA ALA A 136 13.75 -19.30 -5.90
C ALA A 136 14.60 -18.92 -4.69
N ARG A 137 15.85 -19.41 -4.63
CA ARG A 137 16.84 -19.01 -3.61
C ARG A 137 17.24 -17.55 -3.75
N TYR A 138 17.51 -17.07 -4.97
CA TYR A 138 17.87 -15.68 -5.22
C TYR A 138 16.76 -14.70 -4.78
N TYR A 139 15.51 -14.98 -5.16
CA TYR A 139 14.36 -14.16 -4.77
C TYR A 139 13.92 -14.38 -3.31
N GLN A 140 14.54 -15.32 -2.59
CA GLN A 140 14.26 -15.65 -1.19
C GLN A 140 12.80 -16.09 -0.95
N ILE A 141 12.32 -17.04 -1.76
CA ILE A 141 10.98 -17.61 -1.63
C ILE A 141 11.08 -18.99 -0.99
N GLY A 142 11.03 -19.03 0.35
CA GLY A 142 11.26 -20.25 1.14
C GLY A 142 10.38 -21.42 0.73
N ASP A 143 9.07 -21.22 0.67
CA ASP A 143 8.11 -22.26 0.32
C ASP A 143 8.40 -22.89 -1.06
N LEU A 144 8.84 -22.07 -2.03
CA LEU A 144 9.18 -22.57 -3.37
C LEU A 144 10.51 -23.33 -3.36
N VAL A 145 11.46 -22.91 -2.54
CA VAL A 145 12.70 -23.66 -2.29
C VAL A 145 12.37 -25.03 -1.70
N ASP A 146 11.48 -25.10 -0.72
CA ASP A 146 11.08 -26.35 -0.07
C ASP A 146 10.37 -27.31 -1.03
N ILE A 147 9.54 -26.81 -1.94
CA ILE A 147 8.86 -27.61 -2.97
C ILE A 147 9.84 -28.19 -4.01
N LEU A 148 10.95 -27.51 -4.25
CA LEU A 148 11.93 -27.85 -5.29
C LEU A 148 13.13 -28.64 -4.78
N SER A 149 13.35 -28.67 -3.47
CA SER A 149 14.43 -29.39 -2.78
C SER A 149 14.14 -30.89 -2.69
#